data_AF-A0A1V2QR99-F1
#
_entry.id   AF-A0A1V2QR99-F1
#
_cell.length_a   1.000
_cell.length_b   1.000
_cell.length_c   1.000
_cell.angle_alpha   90.00
_cell.angle_beta   90.00
_cell.angle_gamma   90.00
#
_symmetry.space_group_name_H-M   'P 1'
#
loop_
_entity.id
_entity.type
_entity.pdbx_description
1 polymer ?
#
loop_
_entity_poly.entity_id
_entity_poly.type
_entity_poly.pdbx_seq_one_letter_code
_entity_poly.pdbx_strand_id
1 'polypeptide(L)' 'MTWTILAKDQFRASYGGEVWLLVSTPSGLKPWLLYTERQVQGRPARQQEIGVREPEAARHAAEFWLRLSASYGLTRY' A
#
# COMPACT_ATOMS: atom_id res chain seq x y z
N MET A 1 10.77 -5.30 -6.43
CA MET A 1 9.68 -4.32 -6.22
C MET A 1 10.33 -3.02 -5.83
N THR A 2 9.97 -1.91 -6.47
CA THR A 2 10.63 -0.61 -6.25
C THR A 2 9.56 0.44 -5.97
N TRP A 3 9.74 1.19 -4.89
CA TRP A 3 8.87 2.32 -4.54
C TRP A 3 9.35 3.60 -5.20
N THR A 4 8.47 4.24 -5.98
CA THR A 4 8.63 5.59 -6.49
C THR A 4 8.03 6.57 -5.49
N ILE A 5 8.79 7.59 -5.12
CA ILE A 5 8.33 8.65 -4.22
C ILE A 5 7.48 9.63 -5.05
N LEU A 6 6.22 9.82 -4.69
CA LEU A 6 5.35 10.83 -5.31
C LEU A 6 5.36 12.13 -4.49
N ALA A 7 5.33 11.99 -3.16
CA ALA A 7 5.45 13.08 -2.21
C ALA A 7 6.09 12.58 -0.91
N LYS A 8 6.36 13.49 0.04
CA LYS A 8 6.92 13.15 1.36
C LYS A 8 6.12 12.05 2.09
N ASP A 9 4.81 12.08 1.89
CA ASP A 9 3.83 11.22 2.58
C ASP A 9 3.09 10.28 1.61
N GLN A 10 3.65 10.07 0.42
CA GLN A 10 3.02 9.26 -0.64
C GLN A 10 4.07 8.52 -1.48
N PHE A 11 3.92 7.20 -1.56
CA PHE A 11 4.73 6.31 -2.38
C PHE A 11 3.87 5.49 -3.33
N ARG A 12 4.46 5.07 -4.44
CA ARG A 12 3.83 4.23 -5.47
C ARG A 12 4.73 3.04 -5.81
N ALA A 13 4.16 1.86 -5.99
CA ALA A 13 4.88 0.70 -6.48
C ALA A 13 4.00 -0.13 -7.43
N SER A 14 4.62 -0.85 -8.36
CA SER A 14 3.93 -1.86 -9.18
C SER A 14 4.28 -3.25 -8.68
N TYR A 15 3.27 -4.07 -8.43
CA TYR A 15 3.44 -5.44 -7.93
C TYR A 15 2.26 -6.33 -8.34
N GLY A 16 2.56 -7.53 -8.85
CA GLY A 16 1.53 -8.50 -9.25
C GLY A 16 0.61 -8.04 -10.39
N GLY A 17 1.07 -7.13 -11.25
CA GLY A 17 0.26 -6.53 -12.31
C GLY A 17 -0.66 -5.39 -11.85
N GLU A 18 -0.62 -5.03 -10.56
CA GLU A 18 -1.39 -3.93 -9.98
C GLU A 18 -0.48 -2.80 -9.52
N VAL A 19 -1.01 -1.58 -9.56
CA VAL A 19 -0.35 -0.40 -8.99
C VAL A 19 -0.86 -0.18 -7.59
N TRP A 20 0.07 -0.04 -6.66
CA TRP A 20 -0.15 0.17 -5.25
C TRP A 20 0.31 1.57 -4.84
N LEU A 21 -0.48 2.21 -4.01
CA LEU A 21 -0.24 3.52 -3.44
C LEU A 21 -0.17 3.39 -1.93
N LEU A 22 0.86 3.97 -1.33
CA LEU A 22 1.08 4.02 0.11
C LEU A 22 1.01 5.47 0.54
N VAL A 23 -0.02 5.85 1.29
CA VAL A 23 -0.31 7.24 1.67
C VAL A 23 -0.42 7.35 3.18
N SER A 24 0.21 8.38 3.76
CA SER A 24 0.00 8.68 5.18
C SER A 24 -1.34 9.40 5.36
N THR A 25 -2.17 8.99 6.32
CA THR A 25 -3.41 9.72 6.65
C THR A 25 -3.09 10.96 7.49
N PRO A 26 -3.68 12.14 7.20
CA PRO A 26 -3.38 13.35 7.96
C PRO A 26 -3.97 13.34 9.39
N SER A 27 -3.13 13.87 10.28
CA SER A 27 -3.39 14.52 11.57
C SER A 27 -3.92 13.67 12.74
N GLY A 28 -2.97 13.05 13.44
CA GLY A 28 -3.09 12.72 14.88
C GLY A 28 -2.57 11.34 15.27
N LEU A 29 -2.75 10.35 14.38
CA LEU A 29 -2.56 8.93 14.74
C LEU A 29 -1.65 8.13 13.79
N LYS A 30 -1.30 8.66 12.61
CA LYS A 30 -0.35 8.10 11.62
C LYS A 30 -0.39 6.58 11.41
N PRO A 31 -1.51 5.96 10.99
CA PRO A 31 -1.39 4.80 10.14
C PRO A 31 -1.06 5.23 8.69
N TRP A 32 -0.25 4.42 8.01
CA TRP A 32 -0.13 4.48 6.55
C TRP A 32 -1.20 3.60 5.92
N LEU A 33 -1.80 4.07 4.84
CA LEU A 33 -2.75 3.30 4.05
C LEU A 33 -2.09 2.83 2.77
N LEU A 34 -2.09 1.51 2.59
CA LEU A 34 -1.71 0.85 1.35
C LEU A 34 -2.98 0.50 0.57
N TYR A 35 -3.11 0.95 -0.67
CA TYR A 35 -4.29 0.64 -1.49
C TYR A 35 -3.94 0.53 -2.97
N THR A 36 -4.79 -0.13 -3.74
CA THR A 36 -4.62 -0.24 -5.19
C THR A 36 -5.13 1.00 -5.91
N GLU A 37 -4.44 1.42 -6.97
CA GLU A 37 -4.93 2.47 -7.89
C GLU A 37 -6.22 2.03 -8.60
N ARG A 38 -6.39 0.71 -8.83
CA ARG A 38 -7.61 0.13 -9.35
C ARG A 38 -8.77 0.38 -8.38
N GLN A 39 -9.87 0.90 -8.91
CA GLN A 39 -11.12 1.07 -8.17
C GLN A 39 -12.20 0.13 -8.69
N VAL A 40 -13.03 -0.40 -7.78
CA VAL A 40 -14.24 -1.16 -8.05
C VAL A 40 -15.39 -0.40 -7.38
N GLN A 41 -16.39 0.00 -8.18
CA GLN A 41 -17.54 0.79 -7.70
C GLN A 41 -17.15 2.08 -6.94
N GLY A 42 -16.10 2.77 -7.40
CA GLY A 42 -15.63 4.02 -6.81
C GLY A 42 -14.85 3.88 -5.50
N ARG A 43 -14.48 2.65 -5.10
CA ARG A 43 -13.61 2.37 -3.95
C ARG A 43 -12.36 1.62 -4.40
N PRO A 44 -11.20 1.76 -3.72
CA PRO A 44 -10.03 0.96 -4.03
C PRO A 44 -10.38 -0.53 -4.00
N ALA A 45 -9.93 -1.27 -5.02
CA ALA A 45 -10.18 -2.71 -5.11
C ALA A 45 -9.60 -3.45 -3.91
N ARG A 46 -8.46 -2.98 -3.39
CA ARG A 46 -7.86 -3.44 -2.12
C ARG A 46 -7.33 -2.27 -1.32
N GLN A 47 -7.44 -2.41 -0.01
CA GLN A 47 -6.94 -1.47 0.97
C GLN A 47 -6.45 -2.23 2.20
N GLN A 48 -5.30 -1.82 2.73
CA GLN A 48 -4.68 -2.34 3.93
C GLN A 48 -4.14 -1.18 4.76
N GLU A 49 -4.47 -1.19 6.05
CA GLU A 49 -3.89 -0.25 7.01
C GLU A 49 -2.57 -0.80 7.55
N ILE A 50 -1.59 0.09 7.69
CA ILE A 50 -0.28 -0.15 8.25
C ILE A 50 -0.11 0.78 9.45
N GLY A 51 -0.25 0.25 10.66
CA GLY A 51 -0.22 1.01 11.91
C GLY A 51 1.16 1.51 12.38
N VAL A 52 2.14 1.65 11.47
CA VAL A 52 3.48 2.18 11.80
C VAL A 52 3.56 3.66 11.46
N ARG A 53 4.45 4.41 12.11
CA ARG A 53 4.53 5.87 11.92
C ARG A 53 5.65 6.27 10.97
N GLU A 54 6.74 5.51 10.98
CA GLU A 54 7.93 5.77 10.20
C GLU A 54 7.72 5.38 8.72
N PRO A 55 8.06 6.26 7.76
CA PRO A 55 7.87 5.99 6.34
C PRO A 55 8.66 4.77 5.85
N GLU A 56 9.83 4.51 6.43
CA GLU A 56 10.63 3.34 6.09
C GLU A 56 9.97 2.05 6.58
N ALA A 57 9.58 2.01 7.85
CA ALA A 57 8.83 0.88 8.41
C ALA A 57 7.53 0.62 7.63
N ALA A 58 6.85 1.68 7.18
CA ALA A 58 5.63 1.57 6.38
C ALA A 58 5.88 0.90 5.03
N ARG A 59 6.96 1.28 4.33
CA ARG A 59 7.37 0.65 3.06
C ARG A 59 7.74 -0.82 3.25
N HIS A 60 8.49 -1.15 4.30
CA HIS A 60 8.84 -2.54 4.61
C HIS A 60 7.61 -3.40 4.95
N ALA A 61 6.68 -2.86 5.76
CA ALA A 61 5.44 -3.54 6.08
C ALA A 61 4.55 -3.72 4.83
N ALA A 62 4.49 -2.72 3.96
CA ALA A 62 3.78 -2.80 2.68
C ALA A 62 4.38 -3.86 1.77
N GLU A 63 5.71 -3.91 1.65
CA GLU A 63 6.41 -4.96 0.89
C GLU A 63 6.13 -6.36 1.43
N PHE A 64 6.15 -6.52 2.76
CA PHE A 64 5.84 -7.79 3.40
C PHE A 64 4.41 -8.23 3.06
N TRP A 65 3.43 -7.34 3.22
CA TRP A 65 2.03 -7.61 2.87
C TRP A 65 1.83 -7.96 1.39
N LEU A 66 2.52 -7.27 0.49
CA LEU A 66 2.44 -7.55 -0.93
C LEU A 66 3.03 -8.92 -1.27
N ARG A 67 4.20 -9.26 -0.72
CA ARG A 67 4.79 -10.59 -0.88
C ARG A 67 3.92 -11.69 -0.28
N LEU A 68 3.32 -11.43 0.88
CA LEU A 68 2.42 -12.35 1.55
C LEU A 68 1.17 -12.60 0.70
N SER A 69 0.50 -11.55 0.25
CA SER A 69 -0.70 -11.66 -0.59
C SER A 69 -0.46 -12.40 -1.91
N ALA A 70 0.70 -12.20 -2.55
CA ALA A 70 1.09 -12.99 -3.73
C ALA A 70 1.36 -14.47 -3.41
N SER A 71 1.98 -14.76 -2.27
CA SER A 71 2.30 -16.14 -1.87
C SER A 71 1.06 -16.94 -1.47
N TYR A 72 0.08 -16.29 -0.85
CA TYR A 72 -1.17 -16.92 -0.38
C TYR A 72 -2.31 -16.89 -1.39
N GLY A 73 -2.09 -16.38 -2.61
CA GLY A 73 -3.14 -16.34 -3.65
C GLY A 73 -4.35 -15.45 -3.31
N LEU A 74 -4.25 -14.61 -2.27
CA LEU A 74 -5.26 -13.61 -1.89
C LEU A 74 -5.50 -12.55 -2.99
N THR A 75 -4.69 -12.61 -4.05
CA THR A 75 -4.79 -11.81 -5.28
C THR A 75 -5.85 -12.30 -6.27
N ARG A 76 -6.49 -13.46 -6.07
CA ARG A 76 -7.55 -13.99 -6.94
C ARG A 76 -8.89 -14.06 -6.23
N TYR A 77 -9.66 -12.97 -6.20
CA TYR A 77 -11.13 -12.96 -6.23
C TYR A 77 -11.60 -11.57 -6.68
#